data_AF-A0A6G6AKE8-F1
#
_entry.id   AF-A0A6G6AKE8-F1
#
_cell.length_a   1.000
_cell.length_b   1.000
_cell.length_c   1.000
_cell.angle_alpha   90.00
_cell.angle_beta   90.00
_cell.angle_gamma   90.00
#
_symmetry.space_group_name_H-M   'P 1'
#
loop_
_entity.id
_entity.type
_entity.pdbx_description
1 polymer ?
#
loop_
_entity_poly.entity_id
_entity_poly.type
_entity_poly.pdbx_seq_one_letter_code
_entity_poly.pdbx_strand_id
1 'polypeptide(L)'
;MNYVAEKMTSVNYTVAKNLPLLIYQSIFRWNLILGWLILFSPYLIAMLADGMYQWKLKRYVFGNVTVQFYRIWFRAFWIIGALTFIYLSMPNMSLFNNIAQLFPPVALLILGIALNRLWSNFQKLM
;
A
#
# COMPACT_ATOMS: atom_id res chain seq x y z
N MET A 1 -28.90 -39.86 10.18
CA MET A 1 -27.94 -39.05 9.41
C MET A 1 -27.42 -37.94 10.30
N ASN A 2 -26.10 -37.74 10.35
CA ASN A 2 -25.46 -36.87 11.35
C ASN A 2 -25.34 -35.44 10.78
N TYR A 3 -26.23 -34.54 11.20
CA TYR A 3 -26.37 -33.16 10.69
C TYR A 3 -25.04 -32.37 10.72
N VAL A 4 -24.18 -32.64 11.70
CA VAL A 4 -22.85 -32.02 11.82
C VAL A 4 -21.92 -32.46 10.69
N ALA A 5 -21.97 -33.72 10.28
CA ALA A 5 -21.15 -34.26 9.19
C ALA A 5 -21.57 -33.66 7.85
N GLU A 6 -22.88 -33.50 7.61
CA GLU A 6 -23.43 -32.85 6.41
C GLU A 6 -23.08 -31.36 6.33
N LYS A 7 -23.03 -30.67 7.48
CA LYS A 7 -22.62 -29.27 7.56
C LYS A 7 -21.11 -29.10 7.33
N MET A 8 -20.29 -30.03 7.83
CA MET A 8 -18.84 -30.01 7.60
C MET A 8 -18.48 -30.35 6.14
N THR A 9 -19.16 -31.31 5.52
CA THR A 9 -18.94 -31.64 4.11
C THR A 9 -19.36 -30.50 3.19
N SER A 10 -20.46 -29.80 3.49
CA SER A 10 -20.90 -28.63 2.72
C SER A 10 -19.97 -27.42 2.88
N VAL A 11 -19.42 -27.17 4.06
CA VAL A 11 -18.40 -26.12 4.28
C VAL A 11 -17.11 -26.47 3.53
N ASN A 12 -16.60 -27.70 3.67
CA ASN A 12 -15.38 -28.14 2.98
C ASN A 12 -15.55 -28.08 1.45
N TYR A 13 -16.70 -28.47 0.94
CA TYR A 13 -17.05 -28.36 -0.48
C TYR A 13 -17.08 -26.90 -0.95
N THR A 14 -17.64 -26.01 -0.16
CA THR A 14 -17.70 -24.56 -0.46
C THR A 14 -16.32 -23.93 -0.45
N VAL A 15 -15.47 -24.28 0.52
CA VAL A 15 -14.09 -23.80 0.60
C VAL A 15 -13.25 -24.33 -0.57
N ALA A 16 -13.35 -25.62 -0.90
CA ALA A 16 -12.64 -26.23 -2.02
C ALA A 16 -13.03 -25.59 -3.37
N LYS A 17 -14.30 -25.25 -3.55
CA LYS A 17 -14.79 -24.56 -4.75
C LYS A 17 -14.30 -23.11 -4.84
N ASN A 18 -14.16 -22.41 -3.71
CA ASN A 18 -13.81 -21.00 -3.67
C ASN A 18 -12.30 -20.75 -3.62
N LEU A 19 -11.50 -21.72 -3.15
CA LEU A 19 -10.04 -21.62 -3.08
C LEU A 19 -9.37 -21.21 -4.41
N PRO A 20 -9.68 -21.85 -5.56
CA PRO A 20 -9.12 -21.44 -6.85
C PRO A 20 -9.47 -20.00 -7.23
N LEU A 21 -10.69 -19.56 -6.90
CA LEU A 21 -11.14 -18.19 -7.14
C LEU A 21 -10.37 -17.18 -6.28
N LEU A 22 -10.14 -17.50 -5.00
CA LEU A 22 -9.36 -16.67 -4.08
C LEU A 22 -7.90 -16.53 -4.56
N ILE A 23 -7.29 -17.64 -4.99
CA ILE A 23 -5.93 -17.66 -5.52
C ILE A 23 -5.84 -16.79 -6.78
N TYR A 24 -6.76 -16.98 -7.72
CA TYR A 24 -6.82 -16.18 -8.95
C TYR A 24 -6.95 -14.68 -8.65
N GLN A 25 -7.84 -14.30 -7.73
CA GLN A 25 -8.03 -12.91 -7.31
C GLN A 25 -6.76 -12.31 -6.68
N SER A 26 -6.04 -13.08 -5.85
CA SER A 26 -4.80 -12.61 -5.24
C SER A 26 -3.70 -12.39 -6.29
N ILE A 27 -3.50 -13.36 -7.18
CA ILE A 27 -2.52 -13.26 -8.29
C ILE A 27 -2.84 -12.06 -9.18
N PHE A 28 -4.11 -11.86 -9.52
CA PHE A 28 -4.53 -10.70 -10.31
C PHE A 28 -4.19 -9.37 -9.62
N ARG A 29 -4.41 -9.26 -8.31
CA ARG A 29 -4.10 -8.03 -7.54
C ARG A 29 -2.61 -7.74 -7.45
N TRP A 30 -1.79 -8.77 -7.31
CA TRP A 30 -0.33 -8.62 -7.38
C TRP A 30 0.11 -8.08 -8.74
N ASN A 31 -0.39 -8.65 -9.84
CA ASN A 31 -0.09 -8.17 -11.18
C ASN A 31 -0.58 -6.73 -11.40
N LEU A 32 -1.76 -6.39 -10.89
CA LEU A 32 -2.31 -5.04 -11.00
C LEU A 32 -1.41 -4.01 -10.28
N ILE A 33 -1.00 -4.30 -9.04
CA ILE A 33 -0.08 -3.42 -8.30
C ILE A 33 1.27 -3.31 -9.01
N LEU A 34 1.81 -4.40 -9.55
CA LEU A 34 3.07 -4.38 -10.31
C LEU A 34 2.96 -3.51 -11.58
N GLY A 35 1.87 -3.64 -12.34
CA GLY A 35 1.61 -2.80 -13.51
C GLY A 35 1.57 -1.31 -13.15
N TRP A 36 0.85 -0.96 -12.07
CA TRP A 36 0.80 0.41 -11.58
C TRP A 36 2.14 0.90 -11.03
N LEU A 37 2.91 0.06 -10.35
CA LEU A 37 4.25 0.39 -9.85
C LEU A 37 5.20 0.76 -11.00
N ILE A 38 5.17 -0.01 -12.10
CA ILE A 38 5.98 0.28 -13.29
C ILE A 38 5.57 1.62 -13.88
N LEU A 39 4.26 1.87 -14.04
CA LEU A 39 3.74 3.14 -14.57
C LEU A 39 4.11 4.34 -13.69
N PHE A 40 4.01 4.19 -12.37
CA PHE A 40 4.34 5.24 -11.41
C PHE A 40 5.84 5.33 -11.10
N SER A 41 6.67 4.44 -11.61
CA SER A 41 8.11 4.46 -11.34
C SER A 41 8.79 5.80 -11.65
N PRO A 42 8.49 6.52 -12.76
CA PRO A 42 9.12 7.80 -13.03
C PRO A 42 8.71 8.86 -11.99
N TYR A 43 7.44 8.85 -11.58
CA TYR A 43 6.90 9.72 -10.54
C TYR A 43 7.56 9.46 -9.18
N LEU A 44 7.69 8.19 -8.79
CA LEU A 44 8.31 7.81 -7.51
C LEU A 44 9.77 8.23 -7.47
N ILE A 45 10.50 8.03 -8.57
CA ILE A 45 11.90 8.47 -8.71
C ILE A 45 11.99 10.00 -8.62
N ALA A 46 11.11 10.73 -9.31
CA ALA A 46 11.08 12.19 -9.26
C ALA A 46 10.80 12.72 -7.84
N MET A 47 9.83 12.12 -7.14
CA MET A 47 9.48 12.48 -5.76
C MET A 47 10.62 12.20 -4.78
N LEU A 48 11.33 11.08 -4.94
CA LEU A 48 12.51 10.76 -4.14
C LEU A 48 13.65 11.75 -4.39
N ALA A 49 13.95 12.04 -5.66
CA ALA A 49 14.98 13.01 -6.03
C ALA A 49 14.68 14.41 -5.49
N ASP A 50 13.43 14.88 -5.62
CA ASP A 50 13.00 16.16 -5.05
C ASP A 50 13.16 16.15 -3.51
N GLY A 51 12.78 15.07 -2.83
CA GLY A 51 12.98 14.93 -1.39
C GLY A 51 14.46 15.03 -0.98
N MET A 52 15.36 14.43 -1.77
CA MET A 52 16.82 14.54 -1.61
C MET A 52 17.34 15.96 -1.81
N TYR A 53 16.84 16.69 -2.81
CA TYR A 53 17.24 18.07 -3.06
C TYR A 53 16.75 19.00 -1.96
N GLN A 54 15.49 18.88 -1.53
CA GLN A 54 14.95 19.65 -0.41
C GLN A 54 15.74 19.40 0.88
N TRP A 55 16.13 18.16 1.12
CA TRP A 55 16.96 17.79 2.26
C TRP A 55 18.35 18.46 2.22
N LYS A 56 19.00 18.49 1.05
CA LYS A 56 20.27 19.23 0.85
C LYS A 56 20.08 20.72 1.12
N LEU A 57 19.04 21.33 0.56
CA LEU A 57 18.75 22.77 0.76
C LEU A 57 18.51 23.10 2.23
N LYS A 58 17.73 22.28 2.95
CA LYS A 58 17.42 22.47 4.37
C LYS A 58 18.64 22.38 5.30
N ARG A 59 19.78 21.82 4.85
CA ARG A 59 21.03 21.85 5.63
C ARG A 59 21.69 23.22 5.64
N TYR A 60 21.47 24.04 4.61
CA TYR A 60 22.05 25.38 4.50
C TYR A 60 21.18 26.46 5.13
N VAL A 61 19.93 26.14 5.47
CA VAL A 61 18.98 27.07 6.09
C VAL A 61 18.97 26.88 7.60
N PHE A 62 19.33 27.94 8.33
CA PHE A 62 19.18 27.99 9.79
C PHE A 62 17.69 27.99 10.16
N GLY A 63 17.26 26.99 10.93
CA GLY A 63 15.90 26.91 11.43
C GLY A 63 15.62 25.56 12.08
N ASN A 64 14.72 25.55 13.07
CA ASN A 64 14.33 24.32 13.76
C ASN A 64 13.65 23.33 12.82
N VAL A 65 13.70 22.09 13.23
CA VAL A 65 13.19 20.94 12.52
C VAL A 65 12.07 20.42 13.35
N THR A 66 10.90 20.37 12.75
CA THR A 66 9.78 19.76 13.40
C THR A 66 9.85 18.25 13.18
N VAL A 67 10.58 17.55 14.06
CA VAL A 67 10.62 16.07 14.15
C VAL A 67 9.21 15.45 14.13
N GLN A 68 8.22 16.20 14.62
CA GLN A 68 6.81 15.85 14.57
C GLN A 68 6.28 15.60 13.14
N PHE A 69 6.69 16.39 12.14
CA PHE A 69 6.25 16.18 10.76
C PHE A 69 6.80 14.88 10.19
N TYR A 70 8.08 14.54 10.45
CA TYR A 70 8.63 13.25 10.05
C TYR A 70 7.83 12.08 10.63
N ARG A 71 7.48 12.16 11.93
CA ARG A 71 6.67 11.11 12.59
C ARG A 71 5.29 10.96 11.97
N ILE A 72 4.63 12.05 11.57
CA ILE A 72 3.31 12.01 10.90
C ILE A 72 3.43 11.28 9.56
N TRP A 73 4.41 11.66 8.73
CA TRP A 73 4.62 11.03 7.42
C TRP A 73 5.08 9.57 7.54
N PHE A 74 5.82 9.23 8.59
CA PHE A 74 6.23 7.85 8.87
C PHE A 74 5.03 6.98 9.27
N ARG A 75 4.11 7.51 10.08
CA ARG A 75 2.84 6.84 10.38
C ARG A 75 1.98 6.68 9.12
N ALA A 76 1.90 7.70 8.27
CA ALA A 76 1.18 7.62 7.01
C ALA A 76 1.76 6.53 6.09
N PHE A 77 3.09 6.44 5.97
CA PHE A 77 3.78 5.38 5.23
C PHE A 77 3.41 3.98 5.76
N TRP A 78 3.42 3.79 7.08
CA TRP A 78 3.00 2.54 7.71
C TRP A 78 1.53 2.19 7.45
N ILE A 79 0.63 3.18 7.54
CA ILE A 79 -0.81 3.00 7.27
C ILE A 79 -1.02 2.57 5.81
N ILE A 80 -0.35 3.21 4.85
CA ILE A 80 -0.45 2.85 3.43
C ILE A 80 0.09 1.44 3.19
N GLY A 81 1.21 1.07 3.83
CA GLY A 81 1.74 -0.29 3.79
C GLY A 81 0.75 -1.33 4.33
N ALA A 82 0.15 -1.06 5.48
CA ALA A 82 -0.86 -1.92 6.08
C ALA A 82 -2.12 -2.06 5.19
N LEU A 83 -2.62 -0.95 4.64
CA LEU A 83 -3.76 -0.97 3.72
C LEU A 83 -3.44 -1.76 2.44
N THR A 84 -2.22 -1.65 1.92
CA THR A 84 -1.77 -2.41 0.75
C THR A 84 -1.69 -3.90 1.05
N PHE A 85 -1.22 -4.28 2.25
CA PHE A 85 -1.20 -5.66 2.69
C PHE A 85 -2.61 -6.25 2.85
N ILE A 86 -3.54 -5.48 3.45
CA ILE A 86 -4.95 -5.86 3.55
C ILE A 86 -5.55 -6.03 2.17
N TYR A 87 -5.27 -5.12 1.24
CA TYR A 87 -5.72 -5.20 -0.15
C TYR A 87 -5.21 -6.47 -0.84
N LEU A 88 -3.97 -6.89 -0.61
CA LEU A 88 -3.42 -8.11 -1.23
C LEU A 88 -3.99 -9.39 -0.60
N SER A 89 -4.35 -9.34 0.69
CA SER A 89 -4.77 -10.51 1.47
C SER A 89 -6.28 -10.73 1.47
N MET A 90 -7.09 -9.67 1.38
CA MET A 90 -8.55 -9.78 1.40
C MET A 90 -9.11 -10.11 0.02
N PRO A 91 -10.00 -11.10 -0.11
CA PRO A 91 -10.68 -11.36 -1.37
C PRO A 91 -11.65 -10.24 -1.76
N ASN A 92 -11.99 -10.19 -3.04
CA ASN A 92 -12.82 -9.12 -3.58
C ASN A 92 -14.27 -9.31 -3.15
N MET A 93 -14.69 -8.56 -2.13
CA MET A 93 -16.10 -8.48 -1.77
C MET A 93 -16.85 -7.73 -2.88
N SER A 94 -17.95 -8.29 -3.39
CA SER A 94 -18.63 -7.76 -4.59
C SER A 94 -19.04 -6.29 -4.48
N LEU A 95 -19.23 -5.79 -3.25
CA LEU A 95 -19.52 -4.39 -2.93
C LEU A 95 -18.45 -3.38 -3.35
N PHE A 96 -17.18 -3.80 -3.51
CA PHE A 96 -16.06 -2.89 -3.76
C PHE A 96 -15.34 -3.12 -5.09
N ASN A 97 -15.87 -3.98 -5.97
CA ASN A 97 -15.13 -4.48 -7.13
C ASN A 97 -14.59 -3.36 -8.06
N ASN A 98 -15.35 -2.27 -8.23
CA ASN A 98 -14.92 -1.14 -9.08
C ASN A 98 -14.01 -0.15 -8.34
N ILE A 99 -14.22 0.06 -7.04
CA ILE A 99 -13.46 1.03 -6.24
C ILE A 99 -12.09 0.45 -5.86
N ALA A 100 -12.04 -0.85 -5.57
CA ALA A 100 -10.82 -1.56 -5.20
C ALA A 100 -9.76 -1.55 -6.32
N GLN A 101 -10.17 -1.38 -7.59
CA GLN A 101 -9.23 -1.24 -8.71
C GLN A 101 -8.52 0.10 -8.74
N LEU A 102 -9.10 1.14 -8.12
CA LEU A 102 -8.50 2.48 -8.00
C LEU A 102 -7.56 2.60 -6.80
N PHE A 103 -7.53 1.60 -5.91
CA PHE A 103 -6.66 1.62 -4.74
C PHE A 103 -5.17 1.69 -5.12
N PRO A 104 -4.62 0.86 -6.03
CA PRO A 104 -3.20 0.90 -6.39
C PRO A 104 -2.69 2.28 -6.84
N PRO A 105 -3.31 2.98 -7.80
CA PRO A 105 -2.80 4.29 -8.23
C PRO A 105 -2.86 5.34 -7.11
N VAL A 106 -3.93 5.34 -6.29
CA VAL A 106 -4.06 6.26 -5.15
C VAL A 106 -3.00 5.97 -4.09
N ALA A 107 -2.79 4.69 -3.75
CA ALA A 107 -1.78 4.29 -2.78
C ALA A 107 -0.37 4.71 -3.22
N LEU A 108 -0.04 4.53 -4.51
CA LEU A 108 1.26 4.92 -5.07
C LEU A 108 1.46 6.43 -5.13
N LEU A 109 0.41 7.20 -5.44
CA LEU A 109 0.45 8.66 -5.38
C LEU A 109 0.81 9.15 -3.97
N ILE A 110 0.06 8.67 -2.96
CA ILE A 110 0.28 9.07 -1.56
C ILE A 110 1.66 8.56 -1.09
N LEU A 111 2.07 7.36 -1.50
CA LEU A 111 3.39 6.81 -1.17
C LEU A 111 4.52 7.69 -1.72
N GLY A 112 4.42 8.20 -2.96
CA GLY A 112 5.40 9.13 -3.50
C GLY A 112 5.51 10.43 -2.68
N ILE A 113 4.38 11.00 -2.29
CA ILE A 113 4.34 12.18 -1.41
C ILE A 113 4.97 11.86 -0.06
N ALA A 114 4.61 10.72 0.54
CA ALA A 114 5.15 10.29 1.82
C ALA A 114 6.67 10.09 1.76
N LEU A 115 7.18 9.46 0.71
CA LEU A 115 8.63 9.28 0.48
C LEU A 115 9.36 10.62 0.38
N ASN A 116 8.84 11.55 -0.43
CA ASN A 116 9.40 12.90 -0.54
C ASN A 116 9.48 13.59 0.84
N ARG A 117 8.38 13.56 1.60
CA ARG A 117 8.29 14.21 2.91
C ARG A 117 9.17 13.54 3.97
N LEU A 118 9.30 12.22 3.95
CA LEU A 118 10.22 11.48 4.81
C LEU A 118 11.67 11.87 4.52
N TRP A 119 12.05 11.83 3.25
CA TRP A 119 13.44 12.10 2.85
C TRP A 119 13.83 13.57 3.09
N SER A 120 12.93 14.50 2.75
CA SER A 120 13.15 15.94 2.96
C SER A 120 13.35 16.33 4.42
N ASN A 121 12.97 15.47 5.38
CA ASN A 121 13.06 15.75 6.82
C ASN A 121 14.01 14.79 7.57
N PHE A 122 14.76 13.95 6.86
CA PHE A 122 15.53 12.86 7.45
C PHE A 122 16.75 13.29 8.30
N GLN A 123 17.47 14.38 7.98
CA GLN A 123 18.74 14.71 8.69
C GLN A 123 18.67 15.69 9.82
N LYS A 124 17.54 16.29 10.06
CA LYS A 124 17.50 17.36 11.04
C LYS A 124 17.29 16.77 12.48
N LEU A 125 17.73 15.52 12.65
CA LEU A 125 17.70 14.65 13.83
C LEU A 125 19.11 14.23 14.29
N MET A 126 20.16 14.67 13.58
CA MET A 126 21.56 14.59 14.03
C MET A 126 22.08 15.98 14.37
#